data_AF-A0A090TEI2-F1
#
_entry.id   AF-A0A090TEI2-F1
#
_cell.length_a   1.000
_cell.length_b   1.000
_cell.length_c   1.000
_cell.angle_alpha   90.00
_cell.angle_beta   90.00
_cell.angle_gamma   90.00
#
_symmetry.space_group_name_H-M   'P 1'
#
loop_
_entity.id
_entity.type
_entity.pdbx_description
1 polymer ?
#
loop_
_entity_poly.entity_id
_entity_poly.type
_entity_poly.pdbx_seq_one_letter_code
_entity_poly.pdbx_strand_id
1 'polypeptide(L)'
;MKLDTGADVSSMNAKNIKQFEKDGKKMVTFTYTNDMGMKQEFTREVVDVMRIRAKAGEKANVRPVVNMRVKLGDVEKTVRVNLQDRSRFHYSMILGKNFLKYGVVVSSDENFLLGNEIGSH
;
A
#
# COMPACT_ATOMS: atom_id res chain seq x y z
N MET A 1 3.10 4.34 9.55
CA MET A 1 3.62 4.23 8.17
C MET A 1 5.13 4.07 8.21
N LYS A 2 5.78 3.48 7.20
CA LYS A 2 7.24 3.38 7.09
C LYS A 2 7.71 3.87 5.73
N LEU A 3 8.84 4.58 5.69
CA LEU A 3 9.55 4.94 4.46
C LEU A 3 10.62 3.86 4.20
N ASP A 4 10.70 3.34 2.98
CA ASP A 4 11.59 2.22 2.64
C ASP A 4 12.26 2.45 1.29
N THR A 5 13.53 2.84 1.32
CA THR A 5 14.35 3.05 0.11
C THR A 5 14.75 1.73 -0.56
N GLY A 6 14.55 0.57 0.07
CA GLY A 6 14.82 -0.74 -0.50
C GLY A 6 13.67 -1.30 -1.35
N ALA A 7 12.46 -0.77 -1.19
CA ALA A 7 11.27 -1.23 -1.91
C ALA A 7 10.99 -0.39 -3.17
N ASP A 8 10.94 -1.00 -4.35
CA ASP A 8 10.64 -0.25 -5.60
C ASP A 8 9.18 0.21 -5.68
N VAL A 9 8.24 -0.59 -5.13
CA VAL A 9 6.80 -0.32 -5.13
C VAL A 9 6.29 -0.28 -3.70
N SER A 10 5.55 0.78 -3.38
CA SER A 10 4.83 0.93 -2.10
C SER A 10 3.90 -0.25 -1.80
N SER A 11 3.66 -0.54 -0.52
CA SER A 11 2.81 -1.64 -0.05
C SER A 11 1.82 -1.16 1.01
N MET A 12 0.60 -1.67 0.98
CA MET A 12 -0.46 -1.29 1.92
C MET A 12 -1.11 -2.51 2.54
N ASN A 13 -1.47 -2.38 3.81
CA ASN A 13 -2.26 -3.35 4.54
C ASN A 13 -3.65 -3.47 3.91
N ALA A 14 -4.01 -4.68 3.53
CA ALA A 14 -5.28 -5.00 2.90
C ALA A 14 -5.77 -6.34 3.42
N LYS A 15 -6.94 -6.33 4.06
CA LYS A 15 -7.67 -7.53 4.51
C LYS A 15 -8.82 -7.82 3.55
N ASN A 16 -9.34 -9.05 3.61
CA ASN A 16 -10.49 -9.48 2.82
C ASN A 16 -10.32 -9.20 1.31
N ILE A 17 -9.11 -9.41 0.79
CA ILE A 17 -8.77 -9.14 -0.61
C ILE A 17 -9.56 -10.10 -1.50
N LYS A 18 -10.48 -9.57 -2.31
CA LYS A 18 -11.28 -10.35 -3.27
C LYS A 18 -11.12 -9.77 -4.66
N GLN A 19 -10.56 -10.55 -5.58
CA GLN A 19 -10.45 -10.18 -6.99
C GLN A 19 -11.69 -10.65 -7.75
N PHE A 20 -12.15 -9.85 -8.69
CA PHE A 20 -13.30 -10.14 -9.56
C PHE A 20 -13.13 -9.44 -10.90
N GLU A 21 -13.96 -9.79 -11.87
CA GLU A 21 -14.03 -9.09 -13.16
C GLU A 21 -15.31 -8.28 -13.23
N LYS A 22 -15.22 -7.05 -13.74
CA LYS A 22 -16.37 -6.18 -14.00
C LYS A 22 -16.08 -5.37 -15.26
N ASP A 23 -17.01 -5.38 -16.21
CA ASP A 23 -16.90 -4.63 -17.47
C ASP A 23 -15.58 -4.90 -18.23
N GLY A 24 -15.13 -6.17 -18.24
CA GLY A 24 -13.86 -6.61 -18.86
C GLY A 24 -12.58 -6.17 -18.11
N LYS A 25 -12.72 -5.58 -16.92
CA LYS A 25 -11.59 -5.12 -16.10
C LYS A 25 -11.39 -5.99 -14.88
N LYS A 26 -10.14 -6.26 -14.54
CA LYS A 26 -9.77 -6.90 -13.27
C LYS A 26 -9.93 -5.89 -12.13
N MET A 27 -10.75 -6.25 -11.17
CA MET A 27 -11.07 -5.44 -10.01
C MET A 27 -10.66 -6.16 -8.72
N VAL A 28 -10.49 -5.39 -7.66
CA VAL A 28 -10.24 -5.92 -6.32
C VAL A 28 -11.01 -5.12 -5.28
N THR A 29 -11.67 -5.82 -4.35
CA THR A 29 -12.16 -5.24 -3.10
C THR A 29 -11.24 -5.61 -1.95
N PHE A 30 -11.05 -4.70 -1.00
CA PHE A 30 -10.25 -4.93 0.19
C PHE A 30 -10.61 -3.95 1.31
N THR A 31 -10.30 -4.34 2.55
CA THR A 31 -10.42 -3.50 3.73
C THR A 31 -9.03 -3.02 4.17
N TYR A 32 -8.81 -1.71 4.18
CA TYR A 32 -7.65 -1.09 4.81
C TYR A 32 -7.91 -0.90 6.31
N THR A 33 -6.91 -1.19 7.12
CA THR A 33 -6.88 -0.79 8.54
C THR A 33 -5.53 -0.23 8.93
N ASN A 34 -5.50 0.75 9.84
CA ASN A 34 -4.26 1.22 10.49
C ASN A 34 -4.29 1.04 12.02
N ASP A 35 -3.18 1.37 12.65
CA ASP A 35 -2.95 1.36 14.10
C ASP A 35 -3.80 2.38 14.86
N MET A 36 -4.21 3.47 14.20
CA MET A 36 -5.15 4.47 14.74
C MET A 36 -6.62 4.03 14.70
N GLY A 37 -6.92 2.78 14.32
CA GLY A 37 -8.29 2.26 14.26
C GLY A 37 -9.10 2.70 13.03
N MET A 38 -8.49 3.43 12.09
CA MET A 38 -9.13 3.74 10.81
C MET A 38 -9.40 2.44 10.06
N LYS A 39 -10.62 2.29 9.56
CA LYS A 39 -11.07 1.17 8.74
C LYS A 39 -11.83 1.70 7.54
N GLN A 40 -11.39 1.31 6.33
CA GLN A 40 -12.02 1.75 5.09
C GLN A 40 -12.07 0.61 4.09
N GLU A 41 -13.19 0.47 3.40
CA GLU A 41 -13.32 -0.45 2.27
C GLU A 41 -13.04 0.26 0.95
N PHE A 42 -12.35 -0.44 0.05
CA PHE A 42 -11.98 0.05 -1.26
C PHE A 42 -12.36 -0.97 -2.33
N THR A 43 -12.81 -0.45 -3.47
CA THR A 43 -12.89 -1.18 -4.74
C THR A 43 -12.00 -0.45 -5.75
N ARG A 44 -11.06 -1.17 -6.37
CA ARG A 44 -10.08 -0.59 -7.30
C ARG A 44 -9.82 -1.52 -8.49
N GLU A 45 -9.46 -0.93 -9.62
CA GLU A 45 -8.93 -1.67 -10.76
C GLU A 45 -7.52 -2.19 -10.43
N VAL A 46 -7.26 -3.45 -10.77
CA VAL A 46 -5.94 -4.08 -10.64
C VAL A 46 -5.12 -3.69 -11.87
N VAL A 47 -4.15 -2.81 -11.67
CA VAL A 47 -3.32 -2.25 -12.75
C VAL A 47 -2.05 -3.05 -13.02
N ASP A 48 -1.64 -3.89 -12.07
CA ASP A 48 -0.47 -4.77 -12.18
C ASP A 48 -0.57 -5.90 -11.14
N VAL A 49 0.31 -6.90 -11.23
CA VAL A 49 0.39 -8.02 -10.30
C VAL A 49 1.85 -8.27 -9.94
N MET A 50 2.18 -8.10 -8.66
CA MET A 50 3.53 -8.35 -8.15
C MET A 50 3.66 -9.79 -7.68
N ARG A 51 4.60 -10.54 -8.26
CA ARG A 51 4.95 -11.90 -7.82
C ARG A 51 6.11 -11.82 -6.84
N ILE A 52 5.88 -12.24 -5.61
CA ILE A 52 6.91 -12.35 -4.58
C ILE A 52 7.59 -13.71 -4.72
N ARG A 53 8.92 -13.71 -4.78
CA ARG A 53 9.71 -14.95 -4.80
C ARG A 53 9.38 -15.77 -3.55
N ALA A 54 8.83 -16.96 -3.77
CA ALA A 54 8.58 -17.95 -2.73
C ALA A 54 9.86 -18.75 -2.46
N LYS A 55 10.03 -19.26 -1.24
CA LYS A 55 11.04 -20.29 -0.99
C LYS A 55 10.64 -21.60 -1.68
N ALA A 56 11.60 -22.49 -1.91
CA ALA A 56 11.30 -23.80 -2.50
C ALA A 56 10.24 -24.54 -1.67
N GLY A 57 9.13 -24.94 -2.31
CA GLY A 57 8.00 -25.60 -1.65
C GLY A 57 6.90 -24.68 -1.11
N GLU A 58 7.07 -23.36 -1.14
CA GLU A 58 6.02 -22.40 -0.75
C GLU A 58 5.17 -21.98 -1.96
N LYS A 59 3.87 -21.73 -1.72
CA LYS A 59 3.00 -21.16 -2.75
C LYS A 59 3.47 -19.75 -3.12
N ALA A 60 3.48 -19.45 -4.42
CA ALA A 60 3.79 -18.12 -4.92
C ALA A 60 2.87 -17.07 -4.27
N ASN A 61 3.46 -16.08 -3.62
CA ASN A 61 2.71 -14.98 -3.01
C ASN A 61 2.50 -13.91 -4.09
N VAL A 62 1.27 -13.81 -4.57
CA VAL A 62 0.87 -12.91 -5.66
C VAL A 62 0.06 -11.77 -5.07
N ARG A 63 0.48 -10.54 -5.36
CA ARG A 63 -0.12 -9.33 -4.80
C ARG A 63 -0.73 -8.47 -5.91
N PRO A 64 -2.04 -8.17 -5.85
CA PRO A 64 -2.63 -7.18 -6.73
C PRO A 64 -1.99 -5.82 -6.50
N VAL A 65 -1.79 -5.05 -7.56
CA VAL A 65 -1.30 -3.68 -7.51
C VAL A 65 -2.41 -2.76 -7.99
N VAL A 66 -2.66 -1.70 -7.22
CA VAL A 66 -3.69 -0.69 -7.50
C VAL A 66 -3.08 0.70 -7.45
N ASN A 67 -3.73 1.68 -8.07
CA ASN A 67 -3.38 3.09 -7.90
C ASN A 67 -4.08 3.65 -6.65
N MET A 68 -3.30 4.28 -5.77
CA MET A 68 -3.80 4.96 -4.58
C MET A 68 -3.25 6.38 -4.52
N ARG A 69 -4.10 7.34 -4.13
CA ARG A 69 -3.65 8.69 -3.76
C ARG A 69 -3.07 8.62 -2.36
N VAL A 70 -1.85 9.13 -2.19
CA VAL A 70 -1.10 9.13 -0.94
C VAL A 70 -0.62 10.54 -0.69
N LYS A 71 -0.85 11.04 0.53
CA LYS A 71 -0.39 12.34 1.02
C LYS A 71 0.60 12.14 2.16
N LEU A 72 1.75 12.81 2.08
CA LEU A 72 2.77 12.86 3.13
C LEU A 72 3.27 14.31 3.24
N GLY A 73 2.91 15.00 4.32
CA GLY A 73 3.10 16.45 4.40
C GLY A 73 2.41 17.14 3.22
N ASP A 74 3.18 17.97 2.49
CA ASP A 74 2.70 18.69 1.30
C ASP A 74 2.76 17.86 0.01
N VAL A 75 3.36 16.66 0.04
CA VAL A 75 3.49 15.80 -1.13
C VAL A 75 2.26 14.91 -1.24
N GLU A 76 1.38 15.21 -2.20
CA GLU A 76 0.28 14.34 -2.59
C GLU A 76 0.48 13.78 -4.00
N LYS A 77 0.48 12.45 -4.13
CA LYS A 77 0.69 11.75 -5.41
C LYS A 77 -0.15 10.48 -5.51
N THR A 78 -0.60 10.18 -6.73
CA THR A 78 -1.11 8.85 -7.07
C THR A 78 0.06 7.92 -7.37
N VAL A 79 0.16 6.82 -6.64
CA VAL A 79 1.22 5.82 -6.79
C VAL A 79 0.67 4.41 -6.87
N ARG A 80 1.45 3.52 -7.49
CA ARG A 80 1.19 2.07 -7.47
C ARG A 80 1.45 1.51 -6.08
N VAL A 81 0.51 0.73 -5.57
CA VAL A 81 0.59 0.11 -4.24
C VAL A 81 0.21 -1.36 -4.35
N ASN A 82 1.08 -2.26 -3.88
CA ASN A 82 0.72 -3.67 -3.77
C ASN A 82 -0.11 -3.92 -2.49
N LEU A 83 -1.14 -4.76 -2.61
CA LEU A 83 -2.03 -5.14 -1.52
C LEU A 83 -1.49 -6.39 -0.83
N GLN A 84 -1.34 -6.32 0.49
CA GLN A 84 -0.89 -7.44 1.31
C GLN A 84 -1.60 -7.41 2.66
N ASP A 85 -1.99 -8.58 3.20
CA ASP A 85 -2.35 -8.66 4.61
C ASP A 85 -1.08 -8.44 5.45
N ARG A 86 -1.03 -7.29 6.14
CA ARG A 86 0.08 -6.87 6.98
C ARG A 86 -0.29 -6.89 8.46
N SER A 87 -1.33 -7.62 8.85
CA SER A 87 -1.81 -7.70 10.25
C SER A 87 -0.74 -8.12 11.27
N ARG A 88 0.31 -8.80 10.82
CA ARG A 88 1.46 -9.21 11.67
C ARG A 88 2.54 -8.13 11.83
N PHE A 89 2.39 -6.98 11.18
CA PHE A 89 3.38 -5.90 11.19
C PHE A 89 2.79 -4.62 11.80
N HIS A 90 3.63 -3.81 12.45
CA HIS A 90 3.20 -2.55 13.06
C HIS A 90 2.74 -1.52 12.02
N TYR A 91 3.38 -1.46 10.85
CA TYR A 91 3.08 -0.44 9.85
C TYR A 91 2.06 -0.90 8.80
N SER A 92 0.94 -0.18 8.74
CA SER A 92 -0.12 -0.39 7.74
C SER A 92 0.26 0.02 6.31
N MET A 93 1.32 0.82 6.13
CA MET A 93 1.79 1.28 4.84
C MET A 93 3.31 1.39 4.80
N ILE A 94 3.90 0.95 3.69
CA ILE A 94 5.29 1.16 3.31
C ILE A 94 5.30 2.04 2.06
N LEU A 95 6.02 3.17 2.10
CA LEU A 95 6.27 4.03 0.96
C LEU A 95 7.63 3.69 0.35
N GLY A 96 7.59 3.13 -0.86
CA GLY A 96 8.77 2.74 -1.63
C GLY A 96 9.31 3.86 -2.53
N LYS A 97 10.37 3.57 -3.28
CA LYS A 97 11.02 4.48 -4.24
C LYS A 97 10.04 5.14 -5.20
N ASN A 98 8.96 4.45 -5.59
CA ASN A 98 7.94 5.01 -6.48
C ASN A 98 7.18 6.21 -5.91
N PHE A 99 7.20 6.40 -4.59
CA PHE A 99 6.71 7.60 -3.91
C PHE A 99 7.88 8.51 -3.48
N LEU A 100 8.95 7.94 -2.91
CA LEU A 100 10.05 8.73 -2.34
C LEU A 100 10.76 9.63 -3.37
N LYS A 101 10.75 9.24 -4.65
CA LYS A 101 11.28 10.05 -5.76
C LYS A 101 10.65 11.45 -5.90
N TYR A 102 9.53 11.72 -5.24
CA TYR A 102 8.86 13.03 -5.27
C TYR A 102 9.39 14.01 -4.20
N GLY A 103 10.66 13.88 -3.81
CA GLY A 103 11.32 14.82 -2.89
C GLY A 103 11.14 14.50 -1.41
N VAL A 104 10.86 13.25 -1.06
CA VAL A 104 10.82 12.81 0.35
C VAL A 104 12.23 12.44 0.80
N VAL A 105 12.78 13.21 1.74
CA VAL A 105 14.09 12.91 2.36
C VAL A 105 13.87 11.90 3.48
N VAL A 106 14.61 10.79 3.46
CA VAL A 106 14.56 9.75 4.50
C VAL A 106 15.89 9.77 5.25
N SER A 107 15.87 10.19 6.52
CA SER A 107 16.98 9.95 7.45
C SER A 107 16.80 8.59 8.12
N SER A 108 17.86 7.79 8.19
CA SER A 108 17.84 6.47 8.84
C SER A 108 17.66 6.54 10.36
N ASP A 109 17.81 7.74 10.94
CA ASP A 109 17.78 7.97 12.38
C ASP A 109 16.36 8.26 12.93
N GLU A 110 15.34 8.38 12.07
CA GLU A 110 14.01 8.82 12.49
C GLU A 110 12.87 7.85 12.08
N ASN A 111 12.05 7.48 13.07
CA ASN A 111 10.79 6.79 12.83
C ASN A 111 9.73 7.81 12.38
N PHE A 112 9.55 7.98 11.07
CA PHE A 112 8.49 8.84 10.51
C PHE A 112 7.09 8.27 10.77
N LEU A 113 6.42 8.77 11.81
CA LEU A 113 4.99 8.60 12.05
C LEU A 113 4.28 9.93 11.74
N LEU A 114 3.86 10.13 10.50
CA LEU A 114 2.88 11.18 10.20
C LEU A 114 1.47 10.59 10.38
N GLY A 115 0.87 10.91 11.52
CA GLY A 115 -0.53 10.73 11.84
C GLY A 115 -1.32 12.03 11.64
N ASN A 116 -2.49 11.89 11.03
CA ASN A 116 -3.59 12.84 10.83
C ASN A 116 -3.38 14.06 9.92
N GLU A 117 -4.28 14.19 8.93
CA GLU A 117 -5.33 15.22 9.03
C GLU A 117 -6.64 14.69 8.44
N ILE A 118 -7.70 14.96 9.20
CA ILE A 118 -9.10 14.61 8.97
C ILE A 118 -9.66 15.73 8.10
N GLY A 119 -9.91 15.46 6.82
CA GLY A 119 -10.62 16.41 5.95
C GLY A 119 -12.12 16.30 6.18
N SER A 120 -12.66 17.12 7.06
CA SER A 120 -14.10 17.41 7.12
C SER A 120 -14.46 18.33 5.94
N HIS A 121 -15.34 17.87 5.06
CA HIS A 121 -16.23 18.74 4.30
C HIS A 121 -17.53 18.92 5.08
#